data_AF-A0A3C2D7D2-F1
#
_entry.id   AF-A0A3C2D7D2-F1
#
_cell.length_a   1.000
_cell.length_b   1.000
_cell.length_c   1.000
_cell.angle_alpha   90.00
_cell.angle_beta   90.00
_cell.angle_gamma   90.00
#
_symmetry.space_group_name_H-M   'P 1'
#
loop_
_entity.id
_entity.type
_entity.pdbx_description
1 polymer ?
#
loop_
_entity_poly.entity_id
_entity_poly.type
_entity_poly.pdbx_seq_one_letter_code
_entity_poly.pdbx_strand_id
1 'polypeptide(L)'
;MILPDKYTETVFEFLDQAKPDQTFVIENITKVATRAQFIEAVKLYIQYYPFGGGVEFNTDYTKIRKFEIPEEALKAFYEYHKYPKI
;
A
#
# COMPACT_ATOMS: atom_id res chain seq x y z
N MET A 1 14.89 9.74 4.09
CA MET A 1 13.63 9.03 4.42
C MET A 1 14.05 7.64 4.89
N ILE A 2 13.72 7.25 6.12
CA ILE A 2 14.18 5.98 6.71
C ILE A 2 13.15 4.92 6.34
N LEU A 3 13.52 3.94 5.51
CA LEU A 3 12.69 2.75 5.32
C LEU A 3 12.59 2.01 6.65
N PRO A 4 11.41 1.57 7.08
CA PRO A 4 11.16 1.19 8.47
C PRO A 4 11.43 -0.29 8.60
N ASP A 5 12.66 -0.67 8.87
CA ASP A 5 13.05 -2.06 9.12
C ASP A 5 12.76 -3.08 8.00
N LYS A 6 13.47 -4.20 8.05
CA LYS A 6 13.45 -5.23 6.99
C LYS A 6 12.06 -5.86 6.81
N TYR A 7 11.25 -5.91 7.87
CA TYR A 7 9.92 -6.50 7.79
C TYR A 7 8.99 -5.63 6.95
N THR A 8 9.00 -4.31 7.17
CA THR A 8 8.14 -3.41 6.38
C THR A 8 8.54 -3.41 4.92
N GLU A 9 9.84 -3.46 4.60
CA GLU A 9 10.32 -3.62 3.22
C GLU A 9 9.74 -4.88 2.57
N THR A 10 9.73 -6.01 3.30
CA THR A 10 9.15 -7.26 2.79
C THR A 10 7.64 -7.13 2.56
N VAL A 11 6.91 -6.40 3.42
CA VAL A 11 5.48 -6.13 3.22
C VAL A 11 5.26 -5.26 1.99
N PHE A 12 6.12 -4.25 1.75
CA PHE A 12 6.02 -3.37 0.59
C PHE A 12 6.23 -4.17 -0.71
N GLU A 13 7.27 -5.00 -0.76
CA GLU A 13 7.52 -5.89 -1.91
C GLU A 13 6.34 -6.83 -2.19
N PHE A 14 5.73 -7.37 -1.14
CA PHE A 14 4.52 -8.19 -1.26
C PHE A 14 3.35 -7.40 -1.90
N LEU A 15 3.12 -6.16 -1.47
CA LEU A 15 2.06 -5.30 -2.01
C LEU A 15 2.32 -4.82 -3.44
N ASP A 16 3.58 -4.63 -3.81
CA ASP A 16 3.99 -4.25 -5.17
C ASP A 16 3.81 -5.41 -6.16
N GLN A 17 4.01 -6.65 -5.71
CA GLN A 17 3.82 -7.86 -6.52
C GLN A 17 2.35 -8.29 -6.63
N ALA A 18 1.46 -7.76 -5.78
CA ALA A 18 0.04 -8.05 -5.83
C ALA A 18 -0.59 -7.53 -7.13
N LYS A 19 -1.37 -8.38 -7.79
CA LYS A 19 -2.12 -8.02 -8.99
C LYS A 19 -3.37 -7.20 -8.61
N PRO A 20 -3.83 -6.29 -9.49
CA PRO A 20 -5.13 -5.65 -9.33
C PRO A 20 -6.25 -6.66 -9.09
N ASP A 21 -7.26 -6.24 -8.33
CA ASP A 21 -8.44 -7.00 -7.91
C ASP A 21 -8.17 -8.19 -6.97
N GLN A 22 -6.92 -8.40 -6.55
CA GLN A 22 -6.62 -9.33 -5.47
C GLN A 22 -7.06 -8.78 -4.12
N THR A 23 -7.70 -9.63 -3.34
CA THR A 23 -8.06 -9.35 -1.94
C THR A 23 -7.37 -10.36 -1.04
N PHE A 24 -6.74 -9.87 0.03
CA PHE A 24 -6.09 -10.70 1.02
C PHE A 24 -6.79 -10.57 2.37
N VAL A 25 -7.09 -11.70 2.99
CA VAL A 25 -7.55 -11.74 4.39
C VAL A 25 -6.30 -11.82 5.26
N ILE A 26 -6.11 -10.82 6.12
CA ILE A 26 -4.84 -10.61 6.84
C ILE A 26 -4.51 -11.80 7.74
N GLU A 27 -5.51 -12.40 8.38
CA GLU A 27 -5.30 -13.56 9.23
C GLU A 27 -4.77 -14.79 8.48
N ASN A 28 -5.01 -14.89 7.17
CA ASN A 28 -4.56 -16.01 6.35
C ASN A 28 -3.12 -15.82 5.87
N ILE A 29 -2.63 -14.59 5.82
CA ILE A 29 -1.27 -14.26 5.33
C ILE A 29 -0.32 -13.82 6.45
N THR A 30 -0.81 -13.71 7.69
CA THR A 30 -0.01 -13.31 8.86
C THR A 30 -0.18 -14.27 10.03
N LYS A 31 0.89 -14.42 10.81
CA LYS A 31 0.80 -15.04 12.14
C LYS A 31 0.19 -14.04 13.12
N VAL A 32 -0.51 -14.52 14.16
CA VAL A 32 -1.09 -13.67 15.22
C VAL A 32 -0.06 -12.71 15.81
N ALA A 33 1.17 -13.21 16.06
CA ALA A 33 2.25 -12.41 16.64
C ALA A 33 2.75 -11.24 15.75
N THR A 34 2.61 -11.34 14.43
CA THR A 34 3.11 -10.32 13.47
C THR A 34 1.98 -9.52 12.83
N ARG A 35 0.71 -9.84 13.13
CA ARG A 35 -0.46 -9.25 12.49
C ARG A 35 -0.54 -7.74 12.68
N ALA A 36 -0.29 -7.26 13.90
CA ALA A 36 -0.29 -5.84 14.19
C ALA A 36 0.80 -5.10 13.39
N GLN A 37 2.02 -5.65 13.35
CA GLN A 37 3.13 -5.08 12.57
C GLN A 37 2.82 -5.05 11.07
N PHE A 38 2.20 -6.10 10.53
CA PHE A 38 1.75 -6.14 9.13
C PHE A 38 0.75 -5.02 8.84
N ILE A 39 -0.27 -4.85 9.69
CA ILE A 39 -1.28 -3.79 9.51
C ILE A 39 -0.63 -2.40 9.49
N GLU A 40 0.30 -2.14 10.41
CA GLU A 40 1.02 -0.86 10.44
C GLU A 40 1.90 -0.65 9.21
N ALA A 41 2.58 -1.71 8.73
CA ALA A 41 3.34 -1.65 7.48
C ALA A 41 2.45 -1.31 6.27
N VAL A 42 1.28 -1.93 6.13
CA VAL A 42 0.35 -1.59 5.04
C VAL A 42 -0.19 -0.16 5.18
N LYS A 43 -0.52 0.30 6.39
CA LYS A 43 -0.92 1.71 6.60
C LYS A 43 0.16 2.67 6.14
N LEU A 44 1.41 2.37 6.46
CA LEU A 44 2.54 3.19 6.02
C LEU A 44 2.69 3.17 4.50
N TYR A 45 2.55 2.01 3.86
CA TYR A 45 2.55 1.90 2.41
C TYR A 45 1.50 2.83 1.78
N ILE A 46 0.26 2.78 2.28
CA ILE A 46 -0.83 3.63 1.80
C ILE A 46 -0.53 5.13 1.98
N GLN A 47 0.14 5.50 3.07
CA GLN A 47 0.54 6.90 3.30
C GLN A 47 1.71 7.34 2.41
N TYR A 48 2.60 6.42 2.06
CA TYR A 48 3.84 6.72 1.34
C TYR A 48 3.60 6.88 -0.17
N TYR A 49 2.73 6.05 -0.73
CA TYR A 49 2.52 6.00 -2.18
C TYR A 49 1.31 6.83 -2.62
N PRO A 50 1.38 7.50 -3.78
CA PRO A 50 0.24 8.19 -4.36
C PRO A 50 -0.93 7.22 -4.56
N PHE A 51 -2.14 7.70 -4.28
CA PHE A 51 -3.36 6.88 -4.32
C PHE A 51 -3.26 5.58 -3.50
N GLY A 52 -2.49 5.61 -2.39
CA GLY A 52 -2.30 4.44 -1.55
C GLY A 52 -1.49 3.31 -2.19
N GLY A 53 -0.79 3.59 -3.29
CA GLY A 53 -0.13 2.55 -4.11
C GLY A 53 -1.11 1.52 -4.67
N GLY A 54 -2.38 1.90 -4.83
CA GLY A 54 -3.43 1.00 -5.30
C GLY A 54 -3.85 -0.02 -4.25
N VAL A 55 -3.62 0.25 -2.97
CA VAL A 55 -3.99 -0.62 -1.86
C VAL A 55 -4.96 0.09 -0.94
N GLU A 56 -6.00 -0.61 -0.49
CA GLU A 56 -6.94 -0.11 0.50
C GLU A 56 -7.29 -1.20 1.53
N PHE A 57 -7.65 -0.76 2.73
CA PHE A 57 -8.23 -1.62 3.75
C PHE A 57 -9.75 -1.63 3.65
N ASN A 58 -10.37 -2.72 4.10
CA ASN A 58 -11.75 -2.68 4.52
C ASN A 58 -11.90 -1.99 5.90
N THR A 59 -13.13 -1.64 6.28
CA THR A 59 -13.41 -0.79 7.47
C THR A 59 -12.87 -1.34 8.79
N ASP A 60 -12.83 -2.66 8.96
CA ASP A 60 -12.40 -3.32 10.20
C ASP A 60 -10.93 -3.78 10.17
N TYR A 61 -10.17 -3.40 9.13
CA TYR A 61 -8.76 -3.77 8.95
C TYR A 61 -8.50 -5.29 8.95
N THR A 62 -9.48 -6.10 8.54
CA THR A 62 -9.29 -7.56 8.41
C THR A 62 -8.86 -7.98 7.01
N LYS A 63 -9.06 -7.12 6.01
CA LYS A 63 -8.75 -7.38 4.60
C LYS A 63 -8.08 -6.18 3.95
N ILE A 64 -7.26 -6.48 2.96
CA ILE A 64 -6.69 -5.49 2.04
C ILE A 64 -7.05 -5.88 0.61
N ARG A 65 -7.29 -4.88 -0.23
CA ARG A 65 -7.56 -5.06 -1.66
C ARG A 65 -6.57 -4.27 -2.48
N LYS A 66 -6.05 -4.89 -3.54
CA LYS A 66 -5.32 -4.19 -4.60
C LYS A 66 -6.31 -3.73 -5.67
N PHE A 67 -6.20 -2.50 -6.10
CA PHE A 67 -6.97 -1.93 -7.19
C PHE A 67 -6.04 -1.31 -8.22
N GLU A 68 -6.52 -1.25 -9.46
CA GLU A 68 -5.80 -0.60 -10.54
C GLU A 68 -5.88 0.93 -10.37
N ILE A 69 -4.72 1.58 -10.41
CA ILE A 69 -4.66 3.04 -10.54
C ILE A 69 -4.65 3.35 -12.05
N PRO A 70 -5.63 4.10 -12.57
CA PRO A 70 -5.61 4.51 -13.97
C PRO A 70 -4.32 5.26 -14.32
N GLU A 71 -3.70 4.92 -15.45
CA GLU A 71 -2.43 5.53 -15.88
C GLU A 71 -2.56 7.05 -16.01
N GLU A 72 -3.71 7.54 -16.49
CA GLU A 72 -3.98 8.97 -16.63
C GLU A 72 -4.00 9.69 -15.28
N ALA A 73 -4.54 9.04 -14.24
CA ALA A 73 -4.57 9.61 -12.89
C ALA A 73 -3.15 9.71 -12.31
N LEU A 74 -2.33 8.67 -12.55
CA LEU A 74 -0.94 8.64 -12.13
C LEU A 74 -0.12 9.71 -12.86
N LYS A 75 -0.29 9.83 -14.18
CA LYS A 75 0.34 10.86 -15.01
C LYS A 75 -0.05 12.27 -14.56
N ALA A 76 -1.34 12.52 -14.34
CA ALA A 76 -1.82 13.81 -13.86
C ALA A 76 -1.25 14.17 -12.48
N PHE A 77 -1.15 13.19 -11.56
CA PHE A 77 -0.50 13.39 -10.26
C PHE A 77 0.95 13.84 -10.42
N TYR A 78 1.75 13.13 -11.24
CA TYR A 78 3.15 13.46 -11.43
C TYR A 78 3.34 14.80 -12.17
N GLU A 79 2.53 15.09 -13.19
CA GLU A 79 2.58 16.37 -13.90
C GLU A 79 2.26 17.55 -12.98
N TYR A 80 1.24 17.42 -12.12
CA TYR A 80 0.88 18.44 -11.14
C TYR A 80 2.01 18.72 -10.13
N HIS A 81 2.67 17.68 -9.63
CA HIS A 81 3.74 17.83 -8.62
C HIS A 81 5.11 18.14 -9.22
N LYS A 82 5.30 17.97 -10.53
CA LYS A 82 6.56 18.30 -11.23
C LYS A 82 6.82 19.81 -11.31
N TYR A 83 5.77 20.63 -11.27
CA TYR A 83 5.90 22.09 -11.32
C TYR A 83 5.33 22.70 -10.04
N PRO A 84 6.16 23.04 -9.04
CA PRO A 84 5.68 23.81 -7.90
C PRO A 84 5.12 25.13 -8.41
N LYS A 85 3.86 25.42 -8.07
CA LYS A 85 3.25 26.72 -8.39
C LYS A 85 4.10 27.81 -7.75
N ILE A 86 4.55 28.76 -8.58
CA ILE A 86 5.26 29.98 -8.19
C ILE A 86 4.30 30.90 -7.45
#